data_AF-A0AAE1W3W6-F1
#
_entry.id   AF-A0AAE1W3W6-F1
#
_cell.length_a   1.000
_cell.length_b   1.000
_cell.length_c   1.000
_cell.angle_alpha   90.00
_cell.angle_beta   90.00
_cell.angle_gamma   90.00
#
_symmetry.space_group_name_H-M   'P 1'
#
loop_
_entity.id
_entity.type
_entity.pdbx_description
1 polymer ?
#
loop_
_entity_poly.entity_id
_entity_poly.type
_entity_poly.pdbx_seq_one_letter_code
_entity_poly.pdbx_strand_id
1 'polypeptide(L)'
;MAPAAAGDSIKPRDVCIVGVARTPMGGFLGSLSSLPATKLGSVAIASALKRANIDPSLVEEVFFGNVLSANLGQAPARQAALGAATMLAAQSIQLGTNDVVVAGGMESMSNVPKYLSEARKGSRLGHDSVVDGMLKDGLWDVYNDFGMGVCAELCAEQHITRGAVQSFERGIAAKDSGSFTWEIVPVEVSGGRGKPSIIIDTDEGLGKFDAAKLRKLRPSFKETGVLSQLGMLLA
;
A
#
# COMPACT_ATOMS: atom_id res chain seq x y z
N MET A 1 -14.67 42.19 -18.51
CA MET A 1 -15.08 40.77 -18.59
C MET A 1 -13.84 39.96 -18.92
N ALA A 2 -13.39 39.10 -18.01
CA ALA A 2 -12.37 38.12 -18.34
C ALA A 2 -12.95 37.15 -19.40
N PRO A 3 -12.17 36.74 -20.41
CA PRO A 3 -12.64 35.77 -21.38
C PRO A 3 -12.96 34.47 -20.65
N ALA A 4 -14.15 33.92 -20.91
CA ALA A 4 -14.51 32.58 -20.46
C ALA A 4 -13.47 31.59 -21.00
N ALA A 5 -12.87 30.81 -20.12
CA ALA A 5 -12.01 29.70 -20.51
C ALA A 5 -12.79 28.82 -21.48
N ALA A 6 -12.26 28.63 -22.69
CA ALA A 6 -12.78 27.66 -23.64
C ALA A 6 -12.89 26.32 -22.92
N GLY A 7 -14.06 25.68 -22.97
CA GLY A 7 -14.23 24.35 -22.39
C GLY A 7 -13.25 23.38 -23.04
N ASP A 8 -12.31 22.85 -22.25
CA ASP A 8 -11.35 21.87 -22.75
C ASP A 8 -12.10 20.63 -23.24
N SER A 9 -12.11 20.44 -24.55
CA SER A 9 -12.64 19.23 -25.17
C SER A 9 -11.62 18.10 -25.00
N ILE A 10 -12.08 16.93 -24.53
CA ILE A 10 -11.25 15.74 -24.37
C ILE A 10 -10.73 15.31 -25.75
N LYS A 11 -9.40 15.21 -25.88
CA LYS A 11 -8.72 14.78 -27.10
C LYS A 11 -8.59 13.25 -27.14
N PRO A 12 -8.41 12.63 -28.32
CA PRO A 12 -8.34 11.18 -28.47
C PRO A 12 -7.27 10.43 -27.66
N ARG A 13 -6.27 11.13 -27.10
CA ARG A 13 -5.18 10.57 -26.29
C ARG A 13 -5.07 11.19 -24.90
N ASP A 14 -6.09 11.93 -24.49
CA ASP A 14 -6.18 12.40 -23.12
C ASP A 14 -6.46 11.19 -22.20
N VAL A 15 -5.74 11.14 -21.09
CA VAL A 15 -5.87 10.05 -20.12
C VAL A 15 -6.92 10.43 -19.09
N CYS A 16 -7.92 9.58 -18.92
CA CYS A 16 -9.00 9.77 -17.95
C CYS A 16 -9.00 8.66 -16.90
N ILE A 17 -9.27 9.02 -15.65
CA ILE A 17 -9.54 8.05 -14.58
C ILE A 17 -11.05 7.82 -14.54
N VAL A 18 -11.47 6.60 -14.86
CA VAL A 18 -12.89 6.24 -15.01
C VAL A 18 -13.43 5.38 -13.87
N GLY A 19 -12.55 4.85 -13.01
CA GLY A 19 -12.94 4.08 -11.83
C GLY A 19 -11.82 4.02 -10.80
N VAL A 20 -12.20 4.03 -9.52
CA VAL A 20 -11.27 3.94 -8.39
C VAL A 20 -11.89 3.05 -7.32
N ALA A 21 -11.05 2.20 -6.73
CA ALA A 21 -11.40 1.37 -5.58
C ALA A 21 -10.15 0.98 -4.79
N ARG A 22 -10.31 0.82 -3.49
CA ARG A 22 -9.31 0.22 -2.61
C ARG A 22 -9.95 -0.68 -1.56
N THR A 23 -9.19 -1.62 -1.02
CA THR A 23 -9.61 -2.33 0.20
C THR A 23 -9.45 -1.42 1.43
N PRO A 24 -10.04 -1.77 2.57
CA PRO A 24 -9.61 -1.19 3.84
C PRO A 24 -8.13 -1.52 4.10
N MET A 25 -7.49 -0.71 4.93
CA MET A 25 -6.14 -0.93 5.43
C MET A 25 -6.21 -1.72 6.74
N GLY A 26 -5.70 -2.96 6.71
CA GLY A 26 -5.56 -3.79 7.90
C GLY A 26 -4.28 -3.44 8.68
N GLY A 27 -4.30 -3.65 10.00
CA GLY A 27 -3.08 -3.59 10.82
C GLY A 27 -2.13 -4.74 10.48
N PHE A 28 -0.85 -4.59 10.85
CA PHE A 28 0.12 -5.69 10.77
C PHE A 28 -0.32 -6.86 11.65
N LEU A 29 -0.42 -8.06 11.07
CA LEU A 29 -1.05 -9.24 11.69
C LEU A 29 -2.49 -8.99 12.15
N GLY A 30 -3.19 -8.05 11.51
CA GLY A 30 -4.54 -7.61 11.84
C GLY A 30 -5.63 -8.27 10.99
N SER A 31 -6.70 -7.51 10.74
CA SER A 31 -7.97 -8.02 10.17
C SER A 31 -7.86 -8.65 8.78
N LEU A 32 -6.91 -8.20 7.96
CA LEU A 32 -6.70 -8.68 6.59
C LEU A 32 -5.50 -9.63 6.45
N SER A 33 -4.85 -9.99 7.56
CA SER A 33 -3.59 -10.76 7.56
C SER A 33 -3.71 -12.16 6.94
N SER A 34 -4.90 -12.75 6.92
CA SER A 34 -5.13 -14.05 6.30
C SER A 34 -5.19 -14.02 4.77
N LEU A 35 -5.19 -12.83 4.15
CA LEU A 35 -5.31 -12.67 2.71
C LEU A 35 -3.95 -12.32 2.09
N PRO A 36 -3.54 -13.01 1.00
CA PRO A 36 -2.36 -12.62 0.25
C PRO A 36 -2.60 -11.29 -0.48
N ALA A 37 -1.51 -10.58 -0.81
CA ALA A 37 -1.56 -9.29 -1.50
C ALA A 37 -2.39 -9.38 -2.79
N THR A 38 -2.21 -10.45 -3.57
CA THR A 38 -2.90 -10.70 -4.85
C THR A 38 -4.42 -10.80 -4.69
N LYS A 39 -4.90 -11.35 -3.57
CA LYS A 39 -6.34 -11.38 -3.28
C LYS A 39 -6.88 -9.98 -3.01
N LEU A 40 -6.17 -9.17 -2.23
CA LEU A 40 -6.54 -7.78 -1.97
C LEU A 40 -6.55 -6.94 -3.27
N GLY A 41 -5.51 -7.10 -4.10
CA GLY A 41 -5.44 -6.47 -5.43
C GLY A 41 -6.62 -6.86 -6.32
N SER A 42 -6.97 -8.15 -6.38
CA SER A 42 -8.11 -8.62 -7.19
C SER A 42 -9.44 -8.00 -6.79
N VAL A 43 -9.67 -7.78 -5.48
CA VAL A 43 -10.89 -7.15 -4.97
C VAL A 43 -10.96 -5.68 -5.38
N ALA A 44 -9.85 -4.95 -5.25
CA ALA A 44 -9.76 -3.56 -5.66
C ALA A 44 -10.00 -3.40 -7.18
N ILE A 45 -9.33 -4.22 -8.01
CA ILE A 45 -9.48 -4.18 -9.48
C ILE A 45 -10.93 -4.47 -9.90
N ALA A 46 -11.50 -5.57 -9.40
CA ALA A 46 -12.86 -5.98 -9.76
C ALA A 46 -13.88 -4.89 -9.42
N SER A 47 -13.73 -4.24 -8.26
CA SER A 47 -14.62 -3.15 -7.88
C SER A 47 -14.38 -1.87 -8.67
N ALA A 48 -13.15 -1.53 -9.04
CA ALA A 48 -12.85 -0.36 -9.87
C ALA A 48 -13.50 -0.49 -11.25
N LEU A 49 -13.35 -1.66 -11.89
CA LEU A 49 -13.97 -1.95 -13.19
C LEU A 49 -15.50 -1.92 -13.10
N LYS A 50 -16.08 -2.53 -12.05
CA LYS A 50 -17.52 -2.50 -11.81
C LYS A 50 -18.05 -1.08 -11.64
N ARG A 51 -17.34 -0.22 -10.89
CA ARG A 51 -17.72 1.19 -10.69
C ARG A 51 -17.60 2.01 -11.98
N ALA A 52 -16.61 1.69 -12.81
CA ALA A 52 -16.43 2.30 -14.13
C ALA A 52 -17.43 1.78 -15.19
N ASN A 53 -18.19 0.73 -14.88
CA ASN A 53 -19.03 0.00 -15.83
C ASN A 53 -18.24 -0.49 -17.06
N ILE A 54 -17.05 -1.03 -16.82
CA ILE A 54 -16.15 -1.56 -17.86
C ILE A 54 -16.17 -3.09 -17.78
N ASP A 55 -16.36 -3.73 -18.94
CA ASP A 55 -16.18 -5.18 -19.08
C ASP A 55 -14.69 -5.53 -18.86
N PRO A 56 -14.37 -6.44 -17.92
CA PRO A 56 -12.99 -6.88 -17.72
C PRO A 56 -12.29 -7.40 -18.99
N SER A 57 -13.02 -7.87 -20.00
CA SER A 57 -12.41 -8.32 -21.27
C SER A 57 -11.83 -7.17 -22.11
N LEU A 58 -12.20 -5.92 -21.82
CA LEU A 58 -11.68 -4.73 -22.49
C LEU A 58 -10.35 -4.27 -21.91
N VAL A 59 -9.93 -4.78 -20.74
CA VAL A 59 -8.65 -4.43 -20.13
C VAL A 59 -7.52 -5.08 -20.93
N GLU A 60 -6.69 -4.26 -21.55
CA GLU A 60 -5.59 -4.72 -22.41
C GLU A 60 -4.32 -4.94 -21.60
N GLU A 61 -4.10 -4.12 -20.58
CA GLU A 61 -2.92 -4.19 -19.72
C GLU A 61 -3.25 -3.85 -18.26
N VAL A 62 -2.45 -4.42 -17.35
CA VAL A 62 -2.51 -4.14 -15.92
C VAL A 62 -1.11 -3.73 -15.47
N PHE A 63 -1.03 -2.60 -14.77
CA PHE A 63 0.09 -2.19 -13.93
C PHE A 63 -0.41 -2.08 -12.46
N PHE A 64 0.37 -2.48 -11.47
CA PHE A 64 0.03 -2.62 -10.05
C PHE A 64 1.28 -2.84 -9.16
N GLY A 65 1.69 -1.82 -8.42
CA GLY A 65 2.86 -1.93 -7.53
C GLY A 65 2.77 -3.05 -6.50
N ASN A 66 3.88 -3.76 -6.27
CA ASN A 66 4.07 -4.66 -5.14
C ASN A 66 5.56 -4.72 -4.82
N VAL A 67 5.94 -4.37 -3.59
CA VAL A 67 7.35 -4.33 -3.17
C VAL A 67 7.79 -5.71 -2.68
N LEU A 68 7.09 -6.28 -1.69
CA LEU A 68 7.50 -7.51 -1.04
C LEU A 68 6.88 -8.70 -1.75
N SER A 69 7.55 -9.16 -2.81
CA SER A 69 7.03 -10.17 -3.74
C SER A 69 7.36 -11.62 -3.38
N ALA A 70 8.21 -11.84 -2.37
CA ALA A 70 8.57 -13.18 -1.94
C ALA A 70 7.34 -13.98 -1.47
N ASN A 71 7.25 -15.24 -1.90
CA ASN A 71 6.16 -16.17 -1.59
C ASN A 71 4.76 -15.79 -2.16
N LEU A 72 4.67 -14.82 -3.09
CA LEU A 72 3.42 -14.51 -3.79
C LEU A 72 3.14 -15.41 -5.02
N GLY A 73 4.07 -16.29 -5.38
CA GLY A 73 3.98 -17.12 -6.58
C GLY A 73 4.51 -16.43 -7.84
N GLN A 74 4.27 -17.05 -9.00
CA GLN A 74 4.80 -16.55 -10.27
C GLN A 74 4.03 -15.34 -10.80
N ALA A 75 4.77 -14.40 -11.37
CA ALA A 75 4.26 -13.17 -11.94
C ALA A 75 3.22 -12.50 -11.02
N PRO A 76 3.62 -12.05 -9.80
CA PRO A 76 2.77 -11.20 -8.97
C PRO A 76 2.23 -10.04 -9.78
N ALA A 77 2.98 -9.61 -10.82
CA ALA A 77 2.58 -8.69 -11.85
C ALA A 77 1.37 -9.08 -12.72
N ARG A 78 1.37 -10.30 -13.27
CA ARG A 78 0.19 -10.88 -13.92
C ARG A 78 -0.96 -11.10 -12.93
N GLN A 79 -0.66 -11.08 -11.62
CA GLN A 79 -1.62 -11.06 -10.51
C GLN A 79 -1.84 -9.62 -9.93
N ALA A 80 -1.12 -8.59 -10.43
CA ALA A 80 -0.90 -7.21 -9.93
C ALA A 80 0.54 -6.61 -10.22
N ALA A 81 0.74 -5.80 -11.28
CA ALA A 81 2.01 -5.41 -11.97
C ALA A 81 2.79 -4.07 -11.73
N LEU A 82 3.83 -4.05 -10.89
CA LEU A 82 4.91 -3.03 -10.82
C LEU A 82 4.58 -1.59 -10.39
N GLY A 83 5.52 -1.00 -9.62
CA GLY A 83 5.45 0.37 -9.10
C GLY A 83 5.64 1.44 -10.18
N ALA A 84 5.14 2.66 -9.92
CA ALA A 84 4.82 3.69 -10.93
C ALA A 84 3.71 3.30 -11.93
N ALA A 85 2.84 2.35 -11.53
CA ALA A 85 1.77 1.79 -12.34
C ALA A 85 0.93 2.83 -13.09
N THR A 86 0.50 3.88 -12.40
CA THR A 86 -0.37 4.91 -12.99
C THR A 86 0.36 5.74 -14.06
N MET A 87 1.65 6.01 -13.87
CA MET A 87 2.45 6.74 -14.86
C MET A 87 2.67 5.89 -16.11
N LEU A 88 2.99 4.59 -15.94
CA LEU A 88 3.15 3.66 -17.05
C LEU A 88 1.85 3.46 -17.83
N ALA A 89 0.72 3.32 -17.12
CA ALA A 89 -0.60 3.25 -17.74
C ALA A 89 -0.93 4.52 -18.56
N ALA A 90 -0.68 5.70 -17.98
CA ALA A 90 -0.91 6.96 -18.68
C ALA A 90 -0.03 7.08 -19.93
N GLN A 91 1.26 6.74 -19.83
CA GLN A 91 2.18 6.73 -20.97
C GLN A 91 1.72 5.75 -22.06
N SER A 92 1.30 4.54 -21.66
CA SER A 92 0.79 3.55 -22.60
C SER A 92 -0.43 4.04 -23.38
N ILE A 93 -1.34 4.77 -22.72
CA ILE A 93 -2.52 5.36 -23.38
C ILE A 93 -2.11 6.53 -24.28
N GLN A 94 -1.25 7.43 -23.80
CA GLN A 94 -0.76 8.58 -24.56
C GLN A 94 -0.02 8.18 -25.84
N LEU A 95 0.78 7.11 -25.77
CA LEU A 95 1.52 6.55 -26.91
C LEU A 95 0.64 5.72 -27.85
N GLY A 96 -0.62 5.48 -27.47
CA GLY A 96 -1.56 4.68 -28.25
C GLY A 96 -1.25 3.20 -28.32
N THR A 97 -0.58 2.68 -27.31
CA THR A 97 -0.31 1.24 -27.17
C THR A 97 -1.53 0.49 -26.60
N ASN A 98 -2.25 1.13 -25.67
CA ASN A 98 -3.48 0.60 -25.08
C ASN A 98 -4.51 1.73 -24.96
N ASP A 99 -5.78 1.39 -24.91
CA ASP A 99 -6.91 2.31 -24.69
C ASP A 99 -7.54 2.10 -23.30
N VAL A 100 -7.49 0.88 -22.74
CA VAL A 100 -8.03 0.58 -21.40
C VAL A 100 -7.03 -0.19 -20.55
N VAL A 101 -6.54 0.47 -19.50
CA VAL A 101 -5.48 -0.05 -18.61
C VAL A 101 -5.93 0.04 -17.16
N VAL A 102 -5.63 -0.99 -16.37
CA VAL A 102 -5.80 -0.95 -14.90
C VAL A 102 -4.46 -0.59 -14.26
N ALA A 103 -4.47 0.40 -13.36
CA ALA A 103 -3.30 0.84 -12.60
C ALA A 103 -3.56 0.82 -11.09
N GLY A 104 -2.58 0.42 -10.27
CA GLY A 104 -2.74 0.50 -8.81
C GLY A 104 -1.55 -0.04 -8.01
N GLY A 105 -1.84 -0.69 -6.87
CA GLY A 105 -0.84 -1.33 -6.02
C GLY A 105 -1.47 -2.22 -4.95
N MET A 106 -0.74 -3.25 -4.53
CA MET A 106 -1.08 -4.16 -3.46
C MET A 106 0.14 -4.41 -2.58
N GLU A 107 -0.11 -4.74 -1.32
CA GLU A 107 0.94 -5.18 -0.40
C GLU A 107 0.30 -6.04 0.71
N SER A 108 1.01 -7.05 1.20
CA SER A 108 0.58 -7.82 2.38
C SER A 108 1.78 -8.11 3.26
N MET A 109 2.18 -7.10 4.03
CA MET A 109 3.33 -7.18 4.94
C MET A 109 3.21 -8.35 5.93
N SER A 110 1.99 -8.69 6.35
CA SER A 110 1.71 -9.81 7.26
C SER A 110 2.10 -11.18 6.69
N ASN A 111 2.12 -11.33 5.36
CA ASN A 111 2.42 -12.60 4.68
C ASN A 111 3.86 -12.66 4.13
N VAL A 112 4.67 -11.65 4.40
CA VAL A 112 6.06 -11.61 3.92
C VAL A 112 6.86 -12.67 4.67
N PRO A 113 7.50 -13.61 3.95
CA PRO A 113 8.21 -14.70 4.59
C PRO A 113 9.55 -14.21 5.17
N LYS A 114 10.14 -15.08 6.00
CA LYS A 114 11.56 -14.99 6.33
C LYS A 114 12.40 -15.75 5.30
N TYR A 115 13.65 -15.34 5.11
CA TYR A 115 14.59 -15.96 4.18
C TYR A 115 15.67 -16.75 4.92
N LEU A 116 16.12 -17.84 4.29
CA LEU A 116 17.31 -18.59 4.68
C LEU A 116 18.27 -18.61 3.50
N SER A 117 19.29 -17.74 3.51
CA SER A 117 20.12 -17.47 2.32
C SER A 117 20.93 -18.68 1.86
N GLU A 118 21.50 -19.42 2.81
CA GLU A 118 22.39 -20.55 2.51
C GLU A 118 21.65 -21.88 2.33
N ALA A 119 20.32 -21.88 2.26
CA ALA A 119 19.51 -23.11 2.23
C ALA A 119 19.88 -24.08 1.09
N ARG A 120 20.34 -23.56 -0.06
CA ARG A 120 20.74 -24.41 -1.20
C ARG A 120 22.12 -25.05 -1.04
N LYS A 121 23.07 -24.36 -0.42
CA LYS A 121 24.45 -24.84 -0.25
C LYS A 121 24.62 -25.63 1.05
N GLY A 122 23.75 -25.38 2.02
CA GLY A 122 23.87 -25.88 3.38
C GLY A 122 24.94 -25.13 4.17
N SER A 123 24.80 -25.16 5.49
CA SER A 123 25.77 -24.56 6.43
C SER A 123 26.63 -25.66 7.04
N ARG A 124 27.92 -25.64 6.75
CA ARG A 124 28.84 -26.72 7.18
C ARG A 124 29.20 -26.64 8.67
N LEU A 125 29.37 -25.43 9.21
CA LEU A 125 29.70 -25.16 10.60
C LEU A 125 29.41 -23.68 10.91
N GLY A 126 28.73 -23.41 12.02
CA GLY A 126 28.35 -22.05 12.43
C GLY A 126 26.84 -21.91 12.65
N HIS A 127 26.40 -20.71 12.99
CA HIS A 127 24.98 -20.39 13.14
C HIS A 127 24.40 -19.90 11.81
N ASP A 128 23.22 -20.39 11.46
CA ASP A 128 22.43 -19.84 10.37
C ASP A 128 21.63 -18.63 10.83
N SER A 129 21.39 -17.69 9.92
CA SER A 129 20.54 -16.53 10.14
C SER A 129 19.25 -16.66 9.32
N VAL A 130 18.15 -16.30 9.97
CA VAL A 130 16.84 -16.19 9.34
C VAL A 130 16.56 -14.71 9.13
N VAL A 131 16.53 -14.28 7.88
CA VAL A 131 16.42 -12.87 7.49
C VAL A 131 14.96 -12.48 7.38
N ASP A 132 14.58 -11.35 7.96
CA ASP A 132 13.23 -10.79 7.76
C ASP A 132 13.12 -10.16 6.37
N GLY A 133 12.21 -10.66 5.52
CA GLY A 133 12.04 -10.16 4.17
C GLY A 133 11.49 -8.74 4.09
N MET A 134 10.65 -8.34 5.03
CA MET A 134 10.11 -6.98 5.10
C MET A 134 11.21 -5.98 5.43
N LEU A 135 12.08 -6.31 6.39
CA LEU A 135 13.26 -5.49 6.66
C LEU A 135 14.19 -5.48 5.46
N LYS A 136 14.59 -6.66 4.97
CA LYS A 136 15.63 -6.80 3.95
C LYS A 136 15.28 -6.13 2.62
N ASP A 137 14.04 -6.30 2.16
CA ASP A 137 13.65 -5.88 0.81
C ASP A 137 12.82 -4.60 0.79
N GLY A 138 12.25 -4.17 1.94
CA GLY A 138 11.35 -3.03 1.99
C GLY A 138 11.79 -1.88 2.87
N LEU A 139 12.47 -2.15 4.00
CA LEU A 139 12.70 -1.15 5.05
C LEU A 139 14.18 -0.94 5.38
N TRP A 140 15.10 -1.48 4.60
CA TRP A 140 16.53 -1.35 4.81
C TRP A 140 17.19 -0.60 3.65
N ASP A 141 17.98 0.41 3.97
CA ASP A 141 18.75 1.15 2.98
C ASP A 141 19.93 0.31 2.51
N VAL A 142 20.02 0.08 1.20
CA VAL A 142 21.05 -0.78 0.62
C VAL A 142 22.44 -0.17 0.72
N TYR A 143 22.56 1.16 0.69
CA TYR A 143 23.84 1.84 0.54
C TYR A 143 24.47 2.22 1.88
N ASN A 144 23.65 2.60 2.85
CA ASN A 144 24.06 3.11 4.14
C ASN A 144 23.90 2.10 5.28
N ASP A 145 23.32 0.93 4.99
CA ASP A 145 23.18 -0.20 5.92
C ASP A 145 22.43 0.14 7.22
N PHE A 146 21.28 0.80 7.09
CA PHE A 146 20.37 1.05 8.21
C PHE A 146 18.89 1.05 7.79
N GLY A 147 18.00 0.90 8.77
CA GLY A 147 16.55 0.92 8.51
C GLY A 147 16.01 2.30 8.13
N MET A 148 14.93 2.34 7.35
CA MET A 148 14.28 3.57 6.86
C MET A 148 13.93 4.58 7.97
N GLY A 149 13.71 4.12 9.19
CA GLY A 149 13.49 5.03 10.33
C GLY A 149 14.67 5.92 10.65
N VAL A 150 15.90 5.45 10.41
CA VAL A 150 17.11 6.25 10.53
C VAL A 150 17.19 7.27 9.39
N CYS A 151 16.78 6.93 8.15
CA CYS A 151 16.61 7.91 7.07
C CYS A 151 15.69 9.06 7.51
N ALA A 152 14.55 8.70 8.11
CA ALA A 152 13.56 9.67 8.56
C ALA A 152 14.09 10.56 9.70
N GLU A 153 14.90 10.01 10.62
CA GLU A 153 15.57 10.82 11.65
C GLU A 153 16.58 11.80 11.04
N LEU A 154 17.36 11.37 10.04
CA LEU A 154 18.30 12.27 9.32
C LEU A 154 17.55 13.42 8.61
N CYS A 155 16.38 13.13 8.05
CA CYS A 155 15.50 14.15 7.48
C CYS A 155 14.99 15.12 8.57
N ALA A 156 14.59 14.60 9.74
CA ALA A 156 14.10 15.40 10.86
C ALA A 156 15.18 16.29 11.50
N GLU A 157 16.46 15.93 11.38
CA GLU A 157 17.59 16.78 11.82
C GLU A 157 17.72 18.02 10.93
N GLN A 158 17.34 17.93 9.66
CA GLN A 158 17.47 19.01 8.67
C GLN A 158 16.17 19.78 8.44
N HIS A 159 15.02 19.19 8.79
CA HIS A 159 13.68 19.70 8.49
C HIS A 159 12.70 19.51 9.66
N ILE A 160 11.65 20.34 9.73
CA ILE A 160 10.69 20.30 10.84
C ILE A 160 9.70 19.13 10.65
N THR A 161 9.67 18.20 11.61
CA THR A 161 8.71 17.10 11.70
C THR A 161 7.60 17.39 12.71
N ARG A 162 6.52 18.06 12.27
CA ARG A 162 5.28 18.21 13.08
C ARG A 162 4.07 17.96 12.19
N GLY A 163 3.40 16.81 12.37
CA GLY A 163 2.22 16.48 11.55
C GLY A 163 1.44 15.21 11.90
N ALA A 164 2.02 14.27 12.66
CA ALA A 164 1.38 12.96 12.90
C ALA A 164 0.01 13.05 13.59
N VAL A 165 -0.12 13.85 14.66
CA VAL A 165 -1.41 14.05 15.35
C VAL A 165 -2.46 14.62 14.39
N GLN A 166 -2.10 15.65 13.63
CA GLN A 166 -3.00 16.28 12.68
C GLN A 166 -3.41 15.31 11.56
N SER A 167 -2.51 14.44 11.10
CA SER A 167 -2.81 13.40 10.12
C SER A 167 -3.87 12.43 10.65
N PHE A 168 -3.71 11.91 11.86
CA PHE A 168 -4.70 11.05 12.50
C PHE A 168 -6.04 11.74 12.72
N GLU A 169 -6.04 12.99 13.20
CA GLU A 169 -7.27 13.78 13.38
C GLU A 169 -8.03 13.96 12.06
N ARG A 170 -7.33 14.27 10.97
CA ARG A 170 -7.93 14.35 9.63
C ARG A 170 -8.46 13.00 9.14
N GLY A 171 -7.71 11.93 9.34
CA GLY A 171 -8.14 10.57 8.98
C GLY A 171 -9.39 10.13 9.73
N ILE A 172 -9.43 10.36 11.05
CA ILE A 172 -10.60 10.08 11.89
C ILE A 172 -11.80 10.91 11.44
N ALA A 173 -11.61 12.22 11.22
CA ALA A 173 -12.68 13.10 10.75
C ALA A 173 -13.25 12.62 9.40
N ALA A 174 -12.38 12.27 8.44
CA ALA A 174 -12.79 11.76 7.13
C ALA A 174 -13.53 10.42 7.20
N LYS A 175 -13.11 9.54 8.12
CA LYS A 175 -13.80 8.28 8.41
C LYS A 175 -15.18 8.54 8.99
N ASP A 176 -15.26 9.38 10.03
CA ASP A 176 -16.52 9.67 10.75
C ASP A 176 -17.52 10.44 9.87
N SER A 177 -17.05 11.26 8.92
CA SER A 177 -17.90 11.91 7.91
C SER A 177 -18.28 11.01 6.73
N GLY A 178 -17.80 9.77 6.69
CA GLY A 178 -18.06 8.82 5.60
C GLY A 178 -17.36 9.17 4.29
N SER A 179 -16.31 10.00 4.31
CA SER A 179 -15.60 10.45 3.11
C SER A 179 -14.87 9.32 2.37
N PHE A 180 -14.62 8.19 3.03
CA PHE A 180 -14.01 7.00 2.41
C PHE A 180 -15.02 6.01 1.81
N THR A 181 -16.32 6.20 2.04
CA THR A 181 -17.38 5.24 1.66
C THR A 181 -17.39 4.95 0.15
N TRP A 182 -17.08 5.96 -0.67
CA TRP A 182 -17.10 5.82 -2.13
C TRP A 182 -15.86 5.08 -2.68
N GLU A 183 -14.73 5.10 -1.96
CA GLU A 183 -13.47 4.49 -2.42
C GLU A 183 -13.24 3.09 -1.82
N ILE A 184 -13.64 2.86 -0.57
CA ILE A 184 -13.45 1.57 0.11
C ILE A 184 -14.39 0.49 -0.44
N VAL A 185 -13.87 -0.72 -0.58
CA VAL A 185 -14.60 -1.93 -0.94
C VAL A 185 -14.51 -2.91 0.22
N PRO A 186 -15.63 -3.29 0.86
CA PRO A 186 -15.60 -4.27 1.92
C PRO A 186 -14.97 -5.59 1.49
N VAL A 187 -14.14 -6.16 2.35
CA VAL A 187 -13.44 -7.43 2.13
C VAL A 187 -13.98 -8.47 3.09
N GLU A 188 -14.43 -9.59 2.55
CA GLU A 188 -14.87 -10.73 3.34
C GLU A 188 -13.66 -11.62 3.71
N VAL A 189 -13.55 -11.92 5.00
CA VAL A 189 -12.49 -12.75 5.57
C VAL A 189 -13.12 -13.98 6.25
N SER A 190 -12.48 -15.14 6.12
CA SER A 190 -12.95 -16.37 6.76
C SER A 190 -12.87 -16.25 8.29
N GLY A 191 -13.97 -16.53 8.98
CA GLY A 191 -13.97 -16.65 10.45
C GLY A 191 -13.25 -17.91 10.96
N GLY A 192 -12.84 -18.82 10.07
CA GLY A 192 -12.30 -20.13 10.41
C GLY A 192 -13.37 -21.24 10.40
N ARG A 193 -12.95 -22.48 10.69
CA ARG A 193 -13.83 -23.66 10.59
C ARG A 193 -15.04 -23.52 11.51
N GLY A 194 -16.25 -23.51 10.90
CA GLY A 194 -17.52 -23.44 11.62
C GLY A 194 -17.92 -22.05 12.11
N LYS A 195 -17.17 -20.99 11.77
CA LYS A 195 -17.49 -19.60 12.12
C LYS A 195 -17.97 -18.85 10.88
N PRO A 196 -18.91 -17.89 11.03
CA PRO A 196 -19.33 -17.05 9.92
C PRO A 196 -18.15 -16.19 9.43
N SER A 197 -18.21 -15.79 8.17
CA SER A 197 -17.27 -14.82 7.63
C SER A 197 -17.43 -13.46 8.30
N ILE A 198 -16.34 -12.69 8.29
CA ILE A 198 -16.25 -11.36 8.87
C ILE A 198 -16.07 -10.38 7.71
N ILE A 199 -16.90 -9.35 7.67
CA ILE A 199 -16.76 -8.26 6.70
C ILE A 199 -15.87 -7.19 7.32
N ILE A 200 -14.79 -6.87 6.64
CA ILE A 200 -13.90 -5.77 6.98
C ILE A 200 -14.17 -4.64 5.99
N ASP A 201 -14.66 -3.50 6.47
CA ASP A 201 -15.08 -2.35 5.65
C ASP A 201 -14.46 -1.03 6.11
N THR A 202 -13.60 -1.07 7.14
CA THR A 202 -13.06 0.12 7.79
C THR A 202 -11.56 -0.02 8.00
N ASP A 203 -10.82 1.08 7.80
CA ASP A 203 -9.38 1.14 8.05
C ASP A 203 -9.06 0.92 9.54
N GLU A 204 -8.27 -0.11 9.87
CA GLU A 204 -7.97 -0.49 11.26
C GLU A 204 -7.07 0.53 11.96
N GLY A 205 -6.17 1.18 11.20
CA GLY A 205 -5.14 2.08 11.73
C GLY A 205 -5.69 3.31 12.46
N LEU A 206 -6.87 3.79 12.06
CA LEU A 206 -7.49 5.00 12.63
C LEU A 206 -8.23 4.73 13.95
N GLY A 207 -8.56 3.47 14.27
CA GLY A 207 -9.34 3.12 15.46
C GLY A 207 -8.54 3.11 16.77
N LYS A 208 -7.20 3.06 16.70
CA LYS A 208 -6.31 2.87 17.87
C LYS A 208 -5.53 4.13 18.26
N PHE A 209 -5.93 5.30 17.75
CA PHE A 209 -5.19 6.54 17.96
C PHE A 209 -5.45 7.16 19.34
N ASP A 210 -4.36 7.50 20.04
CA ASP A 210 -4.37 8.28 21.28
C ASP A 210 -3.25 9.33 21.21
N ALA A 211 -3.64 10.60 21.06
CA ALA A 211 -2.71 11.71 20.95
C ALA A 211 -1.86 11.93 22.21
N ALA A 212 -2.42 11.67 23.39
CA ALA A 212 -1.70 11.82 24.66
C ALA A 212 -0.65 10.72 24.83
N LYS A 213 -0.96 9.50 24.38
CA LYS A 213 -0.01 8.39 24.35
C LYS A 213 1.10 8.62 23.32
N LEU A 214 0.75 9.09 22.12
CA LEU A 214 1.72 9.35 21.04
C LEU A 214 2.83 10.31 21.47
N ARG A 215 2.48 11.40 22.16
CA ARG A 215 3.45 12.40 22.65
C ARG A 215 4.42 11.87 23.71
N LYS A 216 4.10 10.72 24.34
CA LYS A 216 4.90 10.09 25.40
C LYS A 216 5.73 8.92 24.90
N LEU A 217 5.62 8.56 23.62
CA LEU A 217 6.38 7.44 23.07
C LEU A 217 7.87 7.79 23.01
N ARG A 218 8.70 6.80 23.31
CA ARG A 218 10.15 6.92 23.15
C ARG A 218 10.52 6.87 21.67
N PRO A 219 11.62 7.52 21.27
CA PRO A 219 12.20 7.34 19.95
C PRO A 219 12.44 5.86 19.65
N SER A 220 12.23 5.45 18.41
CA SER A 220 12.28 4.03 18.02
C SER A 220 13.48 3.67 17.15
N PHE A 221 14.21 4.66 16.62
CA PHE A 221 15.25 4.44 15.61
C PHE A 221 16.63 4.99 16.00
N LYS A 222 16.68 6.04 16.82
CA LYS A 222 17.91 6.56 17.45
C LYS A 222 17.65 6.85 18.93
N GLU A 223 18.64 6.63 19.80
CA GLU A 223 18.49 6.90 21.25
C GLU A 223 18.12 8.36 21.55
N THR A 224 18.72 9.30 20.82
CA THR A 224 18.43 10.74 20.90
C THR A 224 17.50 11.23 19.79
N GLY A 225 16.78 10.30 19.13
CA GLY A 225 15.91 10.61 18.00
C GLY A 225 14.63 11.34 18.40
N VAL A 226 13.85 11.75 17.40
CA VAL A 226 12.55 12.41 17.58
C VAL A 226 11.38 11.58 17.02
N LEU A 227 11.67 10.52 16.27
CA LEU A 227 10.66 9.68 15.63
C LEU A 227 10.32 8.45 16.47
N SER A 228 9.03 8.30 16.76
CA SER A 228 8.47 7.06 17.28
C SER A 228 8.00 6.16 16.13
N GLN A 229 7.89 4.86 16.37
CA GLN A 229 7.41 3.86 15.40
C GLN A 229 6.05 4.21 14.79
N LEU A 230 5.17 4.90 15.55
CA LEU A 230 3.87 5.38 15.05
C LEU A 230 3.97 6.65 14.20
N GLY A 231 5.03 7.45 14.38
CA GLY A 231 5.27 8.67 13.63
C GLY A 231 5.74 8.44 12.18
N MET A 232 6.27 7.25 11.87
CA MET A 232 6.77 6.91 10.54
C MET A 232 5.73 6.23 9.64
N LEU A 233 4.69 5.63 10.20
CA LEU A 233 3.64 4.93 9.43
C LEU A 233 2.76 5.87 8.58
N LEU A 234 3.03 7.18 8.63
CA LEU A 234 2.22 8.26 8.06
C LEU A 234 3.05 9.35 7.36
N ALA A 235 4.33 9.08 7.07
CA ALA A 235 5.17 9.94 6.24
C ALA A 235 5.32 9.35 4.84
#